data_AF-A0A954MYI9-F1
#
_entry.id   AF-A0A954MYI9-F1
#
_cell.length_a   1.000
_cell.length_b   1.000
_cell.length_c   1.000
_cell.angle_alpha   90.00
_cell.angle_beta   90.00
_cell.angle_gamma   90.00
#
_symmetry.space_group_name_H-M   'P 1'
#
loop_
_entity.id
_entity.type
_entity.pdbx_description
1 polymer ?
#
loop_
_entity_poly.entity_id
_entity_poly.type
_entity_poly.pdbx_seq_one_letter_code
_entity_poly.pdbx_strand_id
1 'polypeptide(L)'
;MSHPLNWDLKTILPAPGTSDFSSIWETYRTSLQELADRSDSLPSLADSSGTDAWGKFLADYERSETTACDLYSGIGCYAADDAENVQIQQLEAAMSALDPLRERIAANVEFAFQQIDAAGFDAWLASSPQMRRIEYFLRLRRRNAQFRLPKEQELLAADLGVDGIHAWGRLFDRLSGSLKVKVMERGEIVEKSPGQIRFDVPDR
;
A
#
# COMPACT_ATOMS: atom_id res chain seq x y z
N MET A 1 23.20 20.26 4.97
CA MET A 1 24.22 19.79 5.94
C MET A 1 24.37 18.29 5.74
N SER A 2 25.58 17.75 5.65
CA SER A 2 25.75 16.29 5.54
C SER A 2 25.63 15.68 6.95
N HIS A 3 24.62 14.86 7.18
CA HIS A 3 24.52 14.10 8.42
C HIS A 3 25.56 12.96 8.40
N PRO A 4 26.26 12.69 9.51
CA PRO A 4 27.28 11.65 9.57
C PRO A 4 26.71 10.23 9.45
N LEU A 5 25.38 10.08 9.55
CA LEU A 5 24.66 8.83 9.38
C LEU A 5 23.46 9.09 8.44
N ASN A 6 23.49 8.49 7.24
CA ASN A 6 22.38 8.47 6.31
C ASN A 6 21.94 7.01 6.14
N TRP A 7 20.64 6.76 6.07
CA TRP A 7 20.14 5.41 5.78
C TRP A 7 20.44 5.04 4.32
N ASP A 8 20.86 3.81 4.07
CA ASP A 8 21.03 3.29 2.71
C ASP A 8 19.80 2.50 2.26
N LEU A 9 18.88 3.20 1.62
CA LEU A 9 17.63 2.62 1.11
C LEU A 9 17.81 1.79 -0.18
N LYS A 10 18.99 1.85 -0.83
CA LYS A 10 19.24 1.18 -2.12
C LYS A 10 19.18 -0.34 -2.04
N THR A 11 19.34 -0.88 -0.83
CA THR A 11 19.24 -2.32 -0.56
C THR A 11 17.78 -2.82 -0.53
N ILE A 12 16.81 -1.91 -0.36
CA ILE A 12 15.38 -2.22 -0.28
C ILE A 12 14.69 -1.90 -1.61
N LEU A 13 14.96 -0.72 -2.18
CA LEU A 13 14.35 -0.27 -3.43
C LEU A 13 15.36 0.58 -4.21
N PRO A 14 15.50 0.41 -5.54
CA PRO A 14 16.28 1.32 -6.36
C PRO A 14 15.80 2.76 -6.16
N ALA A 15 16.72 3.72 -6.19
CA ALA A 15 16.36 5.10 -5.95
C ALA A 15 15.36 5.62 -6.99
N PRO A 16 14.34 6.38 -6.59
CA PRO A 16 13.45 7.10 -7.48
C PRO A 16 14.21 7.89 -8.55
N GLY A 17 13.73 7.83 -9.80
CA GLY A 17 14.37 8.46 -10.95
C GLY A 17 15.44 7.61 -11.67
N THR A 18 15.76 6.42 -11.16
CA THR A 18 16.59 5.44 -11.90
C THR A 18 15.77 4.63 -12.90
N SER A 19 16.43 4.07 -13.92
CA SER A 19 15.79 3.14 -14.89
C SER A 19 15.19 1.93 -14.20
N ASP A 20 15.86 1.42 -13.17
CA ASP A 20 15.46 0.21 -12.45
C ASP A 20 14.19 0.47 -11.63
N PHE A 21 14.11 1.63 -10.94
CA PHE A 21 12.89 2.05 -10.25
C PHE A 21 11.74 2.19 -11.24
N SER A 22 11.95 2.88 -12.37
CA SER A 22 10.91 3.07 -13.39
C SER A 22 10.40 1.74 -13.95
N SER A 23 11.28 0.76 -14.14
CA SER A 23 10.90 -0.59 -14.58
C SER A 23 10.03 -1.32 -13.56
N ILE A 24 10.41 -1.28 -12.27
CA ILE A 24 9.61 -1.86 -11.17
C ILE A 24 8.24 -1.18 -11.09
N TRP A 25 8.22 0.15 -11.16
CA TRP A 25 7.02 0.96 -11.08
C TRP A 25 6.02 0.64 -12.20
N GLU A 26 6.45 0.62 -13.47
CA GLU A 26 5.56 0.31 -14.59
C GLU A 26 5.12 -1.16 -14.60
N THR A 27 6.01 -2.08 -14.20
CA THR A 27 5.65 -3.49 -14.05
C THR A 27 4.57 -3.67 -12.99
N TYR A 28 4.71 -2.99 -11.85
CA TYR A 28 3.72 -3.03 -10.78
C TYR A 28 2.38 -2.47 -11.22
N ARG A 29 2.36 -1.27 -11.82
CA ARG A 29 1.14 -0.63 -12.34
C ARG A 29 0.39 -1.52 -13.32
N THR A 30 1.12 -2.08 -14.29
CA THR A 30 0.54 -2.95 -15.32
C THR A 30 -0.01 -4.22 -14.70
N SER A 31 0.78 -4.89 -13.84
CA SER A 31 0.35 -6.13 -13.17
C SER A 31 -0.86 -5.92 -12.28
N LEU A 32 -0.94 -4.78 -11.58
CA LEU A 32 -2.06 -4.44 -10.71
C LEU A 32 -3.34 -4.21 -11.53
N GLN A 33 -3.25 -3.49 -12.65
CA GLN A 33 -4.39 -3.30 -13.56
C GLN A 33 -4.88 -4.64 -14.12
N GLU A 34 -3.97 -5.49 -14.61
CA GLU A 34 -4.31 -6.83 -15.12
C GLU A 34 -4.95 -7.71 -14.03
N LEU A 35 -4.46 -7.64 -12.79
CA LEU A 35 -5.06 -8.32 -11.65
C LEU A 35 -6.45 -7.80 -11.34
N ALA A 36 -6.67 -6.49 -11.38
CA ALA A 36 -7.98 -5.89 -11.18
C ALA A 36 -8.97 -6.40 -12.24
N ASP A 37 -8.61 -6.38 -13.51
CA ASP A 37 -9.49 -6.83 -14.59
C ASP A 37 -9.75 -8.35 -14.52
N ARG A 38 -8.74 -9.15 -14.17
CA ARG A 38 -8.93 -10.59 -13.91
C ARG A 38 -9.84 -10.85 -12.73
N SER A 39 -9.79 -10.02 -11.69
CA SER A 39 -10.58 -10.22 -10.47
C SER A 39 -12.10 -10.11 -10.72
N ASP A 40 -12.55 -9.38 -11.74
CA ASP A 40 -13.98 -9.30 -12.08
C ASP A 40 -14.53 -10.51 -12.81
N SER A 41 -13.65 -11.35 -13.36
CA SER A 41 -13.99 -12.52 -14.15
C SER A 41 -13.57 -13.83 -13.49
N LEU A 42 -13.26 -13.79 -12.19
CA LEU A 42 -12.92 -14.98 -11.43
C LEU A 42 -14.11 -15.96 -11.41
N PRO A 43 -13.86 -17.27 -11.61
CA PRO A 43 -14.90 -18.28 -11.55
C PRO A 43 -15.46 -18.40 -10.13
N SER A 44 -16.69 -18.89 -10.02
CA SER A 44 -17.27 -19.21 -8.73
C SER A 44 -16.39 -20.20 -7.97
N LEU A 45 -16.23 -20.00 -6.66
CA LEU A 45 -15.51 -20.93 -5.80
C LEU A 45 -16.22 -22.30 -5.69
N ALA A 46 -17.51 -22.35 -6.02
CA ALA A 46 -18.26 -23.61 -6.08
C ALA A 46 -17.88 -24.46 -7.31
N ASP A 47 -17.29 -23.84 -8.34
CA ASP A 47 -16.88 -24.55 -9.55
C ASP A 47 -15.50 -25.17 -9.33
N SER A 48 -15.45 -26.49 -9.17
CA SER A 48 -14.20 -27.21 -8.90
C SER A 48 -13.12 -27.02 -9.98
N SER A 49 -13.55 -26.74 -11.23
CA SER A 49 -12.67 -26.41 -12.36
C SER A 49 -11.98 -25.04 -12.23
N GLY A 50 -12.49 -24.16 -11.35
CA GLY A 50 -11.95 -22.83 -11.10
C GLY A 50 -10.74 -22.80 -10.15
N THR A 51 -10.40 -23.92 -9.51
CA THR A 51 -9.32 -23.99 -8.50
C THR A 51 -7.98 -23.51 -9.04
N ASP A 52 -7.61 -23.92 -10.26
CA ASP A 52 -6.33 -23.52 -10.87
C ASP A 52 -6.30 -22.03 -11.22
N ALA A 53 -7.43 -21.47 -11.67
CA ALA A 53 -7.56 -20.04 -11.95
C ALA A 53 -7.37 -19.21 -10.68
N TRP A 54 -7.99 -19.63 -9.57
CA TRP A 54 -7.80 -19.03 -8.25
C TRP A 54 -6.37 -19.18 -7.73
N GLY A 55 -5.76 -20.36 -7.91
CA GLY A 55 -4.36 -20.60 -7.57
C GLY A 55 -3.41 -19.63 -8.25
N LYS A 56 -3.53 -19.50 -9.58
CA LYS A 56 -2.73 -18.55 -10.36
C LYS A 56 -3.01 -17.10 -9.94
N PHE A 57 -4.28 -16.73 -9.80
CA PHE A 57 -4.67 -15.38 -9.39
C PHE A 57 -4.09 -14.99 -8.03
N LEU A 58 -4.22 -15.85 -7.01
CA LEU A 58 -3.74 -15.55 -5.66
C LEU A 58 -2.21 -15.53 -5.59
N ALA A 59 -1.50 -16.32 -6.40
CA ALA A 59 -0.04 -16.23 -6.50
C ALA A 59 0.42 -14.90 -7.13
N ASP A 60 -0.26 -14.47 -8.20
CA ASP A 60 0.04 -13.19 -8.84
C ASP A 60 -0.31 -12.02 -7.91
N TYR A 61 -1.42 -12.12 -7.17
CA TYR A 61 -1.83 -11.13 -6.18
C TYR A 61 -0.83 -11.02 -5.02
N GLU A 62 -0.36 -12.15 -4.47
CA GLU A 62 0.69 -12.18 -3.44
C GLU A 62 1.97 -11.48 -3.92
N ARG A 63 2.37 -11.71 -5.17
CA ARG A 63 3.53 -11.04 -5.76
C ARG A 63 3.31 -9.53 -5.90
N SER A 64 2.15 -9.12 -6.39
CA SER A 64 1.79 -7.71 -6.53
C SER A 64 1.78 -6.98 -5.17
N GLU A 65 1.21 -7.59 -4.13
CA GLU A 65 1.20 -7.01 -2.78
C GLU A 65 2.61 -6.94 -2.17
N THR A 66 3.48 -7.91 -2.47
CA THR A 66 4.90 -7.84 -2.06
C THR A 66 5.58 -6.63 -2.68
N THR A 67 5.46 -6.44 -3.99
CA THR A 67 6.01 -5.26 -4.67
C THR A 67 5.37 -3.96 -4.19
N ALA A 68 4.06 -3.95 -3.92
CA ALA A 68 3.37 -2.80 -3.36
C ALA A 68 3.96 -2.41 -2.00
N CYS A 69 4.25 -3.39 -1.13
CA CYS A 69 4.85 -3.17 0.18
C CYS A 69 6.24 -2.51 0.07
N ASP A 70 7.08 -3.02 -0.83
CA ASP A 70 8.42 -2.48 -1.07
C ASP A 70 8.36 -1.05 -1.62
N LEU A 71 7.46 -0.79 -2.57
CA LEU A 71 7.24 0.54 -3.14
C LEU A 71 6.71 1.53 -2.09
N TYR A 72 5.66 1.17 -1.33
CA TYR A 72 5.09 2.02 -0.28
C TYR A 72 6.13 2.36 0.78
N SER A 73 6.86 1.36 1.27
CA SER A 73 7.87 1.55 2.30
C SER A 73 9.05 2.39 1.79
N GLY A 74 9.53 2.09 0.58
CA GLY A 74 10.66 2.80 -0.01
C GLY A 74 10.32 4.27 -0.30
N ILE A 75 9.20 4.53 -0.99
CA ILE A 75 8.74 5.89 -1.29
C ILE A 75 8.49 6.68 0.01
N GLY A 76 7.85 6.07 1.01
CA GLY A 76 7.62 6.71 2.31
C GLY A 76 8.92 7.05 3.05
N CYS A 77 9.93 6.18 3.00
CA CYS A 77 11.25 6.49 3.56
C CYS A 77 11.93 7.66 2.83
N TYR A 78 11.83 7.74 1.50
CA TYR A 78 12.35 8.90 0.74
C TYR A 78 11.58 10.19 1.06
N ALA A 79 10.26 10.10 1.28
CA ALA A 79 9.44 11.25 1.65
C ALA A 79 9.79 11.77 3.06
N ALA A 80 10.13 10.86 3.97
CA ALA A 80 10.59 11.20 5.31
C ALA A 80 12.01 11.80 5.34
N ASP A 81 12.89 11.37 4.43
CA ASP A 81 14.25 11.91 4.29
C ASP A 81 14.23 13.37 3.80
N ASP A 82 13.41 13.66 2.78
CA ASP A 82 13.19 15.02 2.27
C ASP A 82 11.71 15.27 1.92
N ALA A 83 10.99 15.83 2.90
CA ALA A 83 9.58 16.16 2.76
C ALA A 83 9.31 17.27 1.71
N GLU A 84 10.31 18.01 1.26
CA GLU A 84 10.18 19.07 0.24
C GLU A 84 10.45 18.53 -1.17
N ASN A 85 10.84 17.25 -1.31
CA ASN A 85 11.15 16.66 -2.61
C ASN A 85 9.89 16.43 -3.46
N VAL A 86 9.69 17.33 -4.43
CA VAL A 86 8.53 17.32 -5.35
C VAL A 86 8.41 16.01 -6.13
N GLN A 87 9.52 15.38 -6.53
CA GLN A 87 9.47 14.12 -7.29
C GLN A 87 8.92 12.99 -6.42
N ILE A 88 9.31 12.92 -5.15
CA ILE A 88 8.82 11.93 -4.21
C ILE A 88 7.35 12.17 -3.88
N GLN A 89 6.94 13.43 -3.66
CA GLN A 89 5.54 13.77 -3.44
C GLN A 89 4.64 13.37 -4.63
N GLN A 90 5.15 13.49 -5.87
CA GLN A 90 4.44 13.04 -7.06
C GLN A 90 4.31 11.51 -7.09
N LEU A 91 5.34 10.77 -6.68
CA LEU A 91 5.29 9.32 -6.57
C LEU A 91 4.33 8.84 -5.49
N GLU A 92 4.29 9.50 -4.32
CA GLU A 92 3.29 9.20 -3.28
C GLU A 92 1.86 9.38 -3.80
N ALA A 93 1.60 10.50 -4.48
CA ALA A 93 0.29 10.75 -5.10
C ALA A 93 -0.04 9.70 -6.17
N ALA A 94 0.93 9.36 -7.02
CA ALA A 94 0.75 8.34 -8.05
C ALA A 94 0.52 6.94 -7.45
N MET A 95 1.12 6.64 -6.29
CA MET A 95 0.91 5.37 -5.58
C MET A 95 -0.48 5.30 -4.97
N SER A 96 -0.94 6.36 -4.29
CA SER A 96 -2.30 6.42 -3.76
C SER A 96 -3.37 6.34 -4.86
N ALA A 97 -3.10 6.85 -6.06
CA ALA A 97 -4.01 6.75 -7.19
C ALA A 97 -4.25 5.29 -7.66
N LEU A 98 -3.44 4.33 -7.21
CA LEU A 98 -3.61 2.91 -7.51
C LEU A 98 -4.43 2.16 -6.45
N ASP A 99 -4.70 2.77 -5.29
CA ASP A 99 -5.47 2.12 -4.21
C ASP A 99 -6.88 1.67 -4.64
N PRO A 100 -7.62 2.38 -5.51
CA PRO A 100 -8.91 1.88 -6.00
C PRO A 100 -8.82 0.53 -6.72
N LEU A 101 -7.72 0.26 -7.45
CA LEU A 101 -7.51 -1.05 -8.08
C LEU A 101 -7.30 -2.15 -7.04
N ARG A 102 -6.55 -1.85 -5.97
CA ARG A 102 -6.33 -2.80 -4.85
C ARG A 102 -7.64 -3.07 -4.11
N GLU A 103 -8.44 -2.05 -3.85
CA GLU A 103 -9.75 -2.22 -3.21
C GLU A 103 -10.73 -2.99 -4.11
N ARG A 104 -10.73 -2.75 -5.42
CA ARG A 104 -11.52 -3.55 -6.38
C ARG A 104 -11.15 -5.04 -6.32
N ILE A 105 -9.86 -5.36 -6.33
CA ILE A 105 -9.36 -6.74 -6.20
C ILE A 105 -9.84 -7.35 -4.88
N ALA A 106 -9.58 -6.65 -3.78
CA ALA A 106 -9.95 -7.05 -2.42
C ALA A 106 -11.46 -7.33 -2.30
N ALA A 107 -12.28 -6.40 -2.78
CA ALA A 107 -13.73 -6.52 -2.79
C ALA A 107 -14.18 -7.74 -3.60
N ASN A 108 -13.68 -7.92 -4.83
CA ASN A 108 -14.03 -9.08 -5.67
C ASN A 108 -13.74 -10.42 -4.99
N VAL A 109 -12.56 -10.55 -4.37
CA VAL A 109 -12.19 -11.76 -3.62
C VAL A 109 -13.13 -11.98 -2.44
N GLU A 110 -13.45 -10.94 -1.68
CA GLU A 110 -14.31 -11.04 -0.51
C GLU A 110 -15.77 -11.34 -0.85
N PHE A 111 -16.30 -10.77 -1.94
CA PHE A 111 -17.63 -11.12 -2.44
C PHE A 111 -17.70 -12.59 -2.89
N ALA A 112 -16.65 -13.11 -3.54
CA ALA A 112 -16.60 -14.54 -3.87
C ALA A 112 -16.68 -15.40 -2.59
N PHE A 113 -16.01 -14.99 -1.50
CA PHE A 113 -16.12 -15.68 -0.22
C PHE A 113 -17.52 -15.59 0.39
N GLN A 114 -18.23 -14.46 0.27
CA GLN A 114 -19.60 -14.35 0.76
C GLN A 114 -20.58 -15.28 0.03
N GLN A 115 -20.32 -15.59 -1.25
CA GLN A 115 -21.22 -16.39 -2.09
C GLN A 115 -21.11 -17.90 -1.86
N ILE A 116 -20.01 -18.38 -1.28
CA ILE A 116 -19.83 -19.80 -0.95
C ILE A 116 -20.13 -20.06 0.53
N ASP A 117 -20.78 -21.18 0.84
CA ASP A 117 -21.05 -21.58 2.21
C ASP A 117 -19.76 -22.05 2.94
N ALA A 118 -19.87 -22.30 4.25
CA ALA A 118 -18.70 -22.67 5.06
C ALA A 118 -18.09 -24.02 4.61
N ALA A 119 -18.94 -25.01 4.32
CA ALA A 119 -18.49 -26.34 3.91
C ALA A 119 -17.80 -26.32 2.53
N GLY A 120 -18.37 -25.60 1.56
CA GLY A 120 -17.77 -25.40 0.25
C GLY A 120 -16.45 -24.62 0.34
N PHE A 121 -16.37 -23.62 1.19
CA PHE A 121 -15.12 -22.88 1.42
C PHE A 121 -14.02 -23.77 2.00
N ASP A 122 -14.34 -24.60 3.00
CA ASP A 122 -13.37 -25.55 3.58
C ASP A 122 -12.95 -26.61 2.57
N ALA A 123 -13.86 -27.09 1.72
CA ALA A 123 -13.54 -28.00 0.62
C ALA A 123 -12.63 -27.35 -0.42
N TRP A 124 -12.87 -26.10 -0.77
CA TRP A 124 -12.01 -25.33 -1.68
C TRP A 124 -10.63 -25.06 -1.08
N LEU A 125 -10.53 -24.74 0.21
CA LEU A 125 -9.22 -24.64 0.89
C LEU A 125 -8.45 -25.96 0.83
N ALA A 126 -9.14 -27.09 0.94
CA ALA A 126 -8.54 -28.41 0.90
C ALA A 126 -8.18 -28.88 -0.54
N SER A 127 -8.69 -28.23 -1.59
CA SER A 127 -8.51 -28.67 -2.98
C SER A 127 -7.08 -28.46 -3.50
N SER A 128 -6.31 -27.55 -2.90
CA SER A 128 -4.94 -27.24 -3.32
C SER A 128 -4.00 -27.04 -2.13
N PRO A 129 -2.77 -27.60 -2.16
CA PRO A 129 -1.73 -27.29 -1.17
C PRO A 129 -1.43 -25.79 -1.07
N GLN A 130 -1.57 -25.05 -2.18
CA GLN A 130 -1.35 -23.62 -2.21
C GLN A 130 -2.37 -22.87 -1.33
N MET A 131 -3.66 -23.24 -1.41
CA MET A 131 -4.70 -22.62 -0.58
C MET A 131 -4.51 -22.93 0.90
N ARG A 132 -4.14 -24.17 1.22
CA ARG A 132 -3.75 -24.55 2.59
C ARG A 132 -2.60 -23.72 3.14
N ARG A 133 -1.57 -23.43 2.32
CA ARG A 133 -0.42 -22.61 2.74
C ARG A 133 -0.84 -21.21 3.22
N ILE A 134 -1.86 -20.62 2.58
CA ILE A 134 -2.35 -19.26 2.88
C ILE A 134 -3.71 -19.27 3.60
N GLU A 135 -4.08 -20.40 4.22
CA GLU A 135 -5.41 -20.60 4.81
C GLU A 135 -5.77 -19.53 5.83
N TYR A 136 -4.83 -19.13 6.69
CA TYR A 136 -5.06 -18.08 7.68
C TYR A 136 -5.49 -16.76 7.02
N PHE A 137 -4.79 -16.35 5.96
CA PHE A 137 -5.14 -15.15 5.20
C PHE A 137 -6.55 -15.29 4.60
N LEU A 138 -6.85 -16.41 3.93
CA LEU A 138 -8.13 -16.62 3.27
C LEU A 138 -9.30 -16.64 4.27
N ARG A 139 -9.13 -17.28 5.44
CA ARG A 139 -10.11 -17.27 6.52
C ARG A 139 -10.31 -15.88 7.11
N LEU A 140 -9.23 -15.14 7.33
CA LEU A 140 -9.29 -13.75 7.81
C LEU A 140 -10.05 -12.86 6.83
N ARG A 141 -9.75 -12.97 5.53
CA ARG A 141 -10.49 -12.24 4.48
C ARG A 141 -11.95 -12.63 4.44
N ARG A 142 -12.30 -13.91 4.49
CA ARG A 142 -13.70 -14.37 4.58
C ARG A 142 -14.43 -13.80 5.79
N ARG A 143 -13.78 -13.72 6.95
CA ARG A 143 -14.35 -13.10 8.15
C ARG A 143 -14.59 -11.61 7.95
N ASN A 144 -13.60 -10.91 7.40
CA ASN A 144 -13.68 -9.47 7.16
C ASN A 144 -14.72 -9.11 6.10
N ALA A 145 -14.93 -10.00 5.12
CA ALA A 145 -15.96 -9.84 4.10
C ALA A 145 -17.35 -9.59 4.70
N GLN A 146 -17.67 -10.09 5.90
CA GLN A 146 -18.96 -9.86 6.55
C GLN A 146 -19.23 -8.39 6.89
N PHE A 147 -18.20 -7.56 6.94
CA PHE A 147 -18.29 -6.13 7.24
C PHE A 147 -18.27 -5.24 5.99
N ARG A 148 -18.17 -5.83 4.79
CA ARG A 148 -18.21 -5.07 3.53
C ARG A 148 -19.62 -4.54 3.27
N LEU A 149 -19.66 -3.32 2.75
CA LEU A 149 -20.82 -2.74 2.09
C LEU A 149 -21.12 -3.49 0.77
N PRO A 150 -22.29 -3.27 0.15
CA PRO A 150 -22.53 -3.70 -1.22
C PRO A 150 -21.40 -3.26 -2.18
N LYS A 151 -21.09 -4.09 -3.17
CA LYS A 151 -19.93 -3.91 -4.08
C LYS A 151 -19.81 -2.51 -4.66
N GLU A 152 -20.90 -1.96 -5.17
CA GLU A 152 -20.91 -0.62 -5.78
C GLU A 152 -20.56 0.48 -4.76
N GLN A 153 -20.94 0.32 -3.49
CA GLN A 153 -20.62 1.26 -2.42
C GLN A 153 -19.16 1.17 -1.99
N GLU A 154 -18.59 -0.04 -1.93
CA GLU A 154 -17.16 -0.25 -1.64
C GLU A 154 -16.28 0.40 -2.72
N LEU A 155 -16.61 0.20 -4.00
CA LEU A 155 -15.88 0.81 -5.11
C LEU A 155 -15.99 2.34 -5.07
N LEU A 156 -17.19 2.87 -4.85
CA LEU A 156 -17.39 4.32 -4.70
C LEU A 156 -16.60 4.88 -3.50
N ALA A 157 -16.60 4.18 -2.36
CA ALA A 157 -15.85 4.60 -1.18
C ALA A 157 -14.33 4.62 -1.45
N ALA A 158 -13.80 3.62 -2.16
CA ALA A 158 -12.41 3.57 -2.56
C ALA A 158 -12.03 4.73 -3.49
N ASP A 159 -12.85 5.01 -4.50
CA ASP A 159 -12.63 6.13 -5.43
C ASP A 159 -12.63 7.48 -4.69
N LEU A 160 -13.60 7.70 -3.80
CA LEU A 160 -13.70 8.93 -3.00
C LEU A 160 -12.57 9.04 -1.95
N GLY A 161 -11.99 7.91 -1.52
CA GLY A 161 -10.92 7.88 -0.52
C GLY A 161 -9.63 8.56 -1.00
N VAL A 162 -9.32 8.47 -2.29
CA VAL A 162 -8.07 8.98 -2.89
C VAL A 162 -7.92 10.49 -2.70
N ASP A 163 -8.98 11.23 -3.04
CA ASP A 163 -9.06 12.70 -2.92
C ASP A 163 -9.68 13.13 -1.58
N GLY A 164 -10.24 12.18 -0.83
CA GLY A 164 -10.78 12.37 0.51
C GLY A 164 -9.72 12.11 1.57
N ILE A 165 -9.93 11.08 2.39
CA ILE A 165 -9.15 10.82 3.60
C ILE A 165 -7.64 10.72 3.34
N HIS A 166 -7.23 10.12 2.22
CA HIS A 166 -5.81 9.97 1.89
C HIS A 166 -5.17 11.31 1.50
N ALA A 167 -5.88 12.15 0.73
CA ALA A 167 -5.39 13.49 0.41
C ALA A 167 -5.26 14.38 1.65
N TRP A 168 -6.21 14.30 2.58
CA TRP A 168 -6.11 15.02 3.86
C TRP A 168 -4.94 14.54 4.72
N GLY A 169 -4.66 13.24 4.74
CA GLY A 169 -3.46 12.68 5.38
C GLY A 169 -2.18 13.26 4.77
N ARG A 170 -2.01 13.16 3.45
CA ARG A 170 -0.84 13.73 2.74
C ARG A 170 -0.68 15.24 2.97
N LEU A 171 -1.79 15.98 3.03
CA LEU A 171 -1.75 17.41 3.34
C LEU A 171 -1.25 17.66 4.75
N PHE A 172 -1.74 16.91 5.73
CA PHE A 172 -1.29 17.00 7.12
C PHE A 172 0.21 16.68 7.23
N ASP A 173 0.67 15.61 6.59
CA ASP A 173 2.08 15.20 6.62
C ASP A 173 2.98 16.26 5.98
N ARG A 174 2.56 16.84 4.86
CA ARG A 174 3.31 17.94 4.21
C ARG A 174 3.36 19.18 5.08
N LEU A 175 2.22 19.59 5.64
CA LEU A 175 2.17 20.79 6.49
C LEU A 175 3.01 20.58 7.74
N SER A 176 2.83 19.46 8.44
CA SER A 176 3.52 19.20 9.70
C SER A 176 5.03 18.98 9.49
N GLY A 177 5.45 18.33 8.40
CA GLY A 177 6.86 18.13 8.04
C GLY A 177 7.58 19.39 7.56
N SER A 178 6.87 20.33 6.92
CA SER A 178 7.45 21.60 6.46
C SER A 178 7.56 22.68 7.54
N LEU A 179 6.96 22.47 8.72
CA LEU A 179 7.07 23.42 9.83
C LEU A 179 8.54 23.63 10.20
N LYS A 180 8.97 24.90 10.20
CA LYS A 180 10.25 25.34 10.74
C LYS A 180 10.01 26.32 11.88
N VAL A 181 10.79 26.19 12.94
CA VAL A 181 10.79 27.07 14.09
C VAL A 181 12.18 27.70 14.20
N LYS A 182 12.20 29.01 14.40
CA LYS A 182 13.44 29.75 14.67
C LYS A 182 13.75 29.67 16.16
N VAL A 183 14.91 29.13 16.50
CA VAL A 183 15.39 29.02 17.87
C VAL A 183 16.79 29.61 18.00
N MET A 184 17.09 30.18 19.16
CA MET A 184 18.44 30.67 19.46
C MET A 184 19.27 29.51 20.02
N GLU A 185 20.37 29.16 19.36
CA GLU A 185 21.29 28.11 19.77
C GLU A 185 22.71 28.67 19.75
N ARG A 186 23.38 28.67 20.91
CA ARG A 186 24.75 29.19 21.08
C ARG A 186 24.97 30.61 20.52
N GLY A 187 23.95 31.46 20.62
CA GLY A 187 24.00 32.86 20.17
C GLY A 187 23.63 33.09 18.70
N GLU A 188 23.35 32.03 17.92
CA GLU A 188 22.89 32.14 16.54
C GLU A 188 21.41 31.74 16.41
N ILE A 189 20.67 32.39 15.50
CA ILE A 189 19.31 31.98 15.16
C ILE A 189 19.40 30.87 14.12
N VAL A 190 18.92 29.68 14.48
CA VAL A 190 18.87 28.51 13.61
C VAL A 190 17.42 28.09 13.35
N GLU A 191 17.14 27.57 12.16
CA GLU A 191 15.84 26.98 11.81
C GLU A 191 15.86 25.48 12.07
N LYS A 192 14.89 24.99 12.84
CA LYS A 192 14.75 23.58 13.19
C LYS A 192 13.33 23.10 12.93
N SER A 193 13.15 21.81 12.61
CA SER A 193 11.82 21.20 12.64
C SER A 193 11.33 21.03 14.09
N PRO A 194 10.02 20.95 14.34
CA PRO A 194 9.48 20.72 15.69
C PRO A 194 10.10 19.50 16.40
N GLY A 195 10.37 18.41 15.67
CA GLY A 195 10.97 17.20 16.22
C GLY A 195 12.46 17.33 16.60
N GLN A 196 13.17 18.34 16.08
CA GLN A 196 14.56 18.61 16.42
C GLN A 196 14.72 19.47 17.68
N ILE A 197 13.64 20.09 18.16
CA ILE A 197 13.66 20.96 19.34
C ILE A 197 13.72 20.10 20.60
N ARG A 198 14.72 20.37 21.44
CA ARG A 198 14.83 19.80 22.79
C ARG A 198 14.50 20.88 23.80
N PHE A 199 13.50 20.65 24.64
CA PHE A 199 13.11 21.61 25.68
C PHE A 199 14.04 21.58 26.91
N ASP A 200 14.85 20.52 27.02
CA ASP A 200 15.65 20.19 28.21
C ASP A 200 17.15 20.44 27.97
N VAL A 201 17.51 21.63 27.50
CA VAL A 201 18.92 22.00 27.32
C VAL A 201 19.47 22.47 28.69
N PRO A 202 20.55 21.86 29.23
CA PRO A 202 21.08 22.18 30.56
C PRO A 202 21.59 23.63 30.70
N ASP A 203 22.02 24.22 29.59
CA ASP A 203 22.50 25.61 29.53
C ASP A 203 21.31 26.53 29.24
N ARG A 204 20.65 27.02 30.31
CA ARG A 204 19.74 28.17 30.27
C ARG A 204 20.45 29.43 30.75
#